data_AF-A0A7V1FVV0-F1
#
_entry.id   AF-A0A7V1FVV0-F1
#
_cell.length_a   1.000
_cell.length_b   1.000
_cell.length_c   1.000
_cell.angle_alpha   90.00
_cell.angle_beta   90.00
_cell.angle_gamma   90.00
#
_symmetry.space_group_name_H-M   'P 1'
#
loop_
_entity.id
_entity.type
_entity.pdbx_description
1 polymer ?
#
loop_
_entity_poly.entity_id
_entity_poly.type
_entity_poly.pdbx_seq_one_letter_code
_entity_poly.pdbx_strand_id
1 'polypeptide(L)' 'MLFSGRSNLDLGLKIAEHLGIVLGDLELKTFSNQEIYVRYKENIR' A
#
# COMPACT_ATOMS: atom_id res chain seq x y z
N MET A 1 3.75 2.75 10.52
CA MET A 1 3.75 2.85 9.05
C MET A 1 2.36 2.51 8.54
N LEU A 2 1.85 3.22 7.54
CA LEU A 2 0.53 3.00 6.96
C LEU A 2 0.71 2.50 5.52
N PHE A 3 0.06 1.39 5.16
CA PHE A 3 0.05 0.87 3.80
C PHE A 3 -1.39 0.75 3.32
N SER A 4 -1.63 1.03 2.05
CA SER A 4 -2.95 0.86 1.44
C SER A 4 -2.88 -0.15 0.31
N GLY A 5 -3.83 -1.07 0.30
CA GLY A 5 -4.06 -1.94 -0.84
C GLY A 5 -4.60 -1.17 -2.05
N ARG A 6 -4.74 -1.89 -3.17
CA ARG A 6 -5.34 -1.38 -4.41
C ARG A 6 -6.86 -1.21 -4.36
N SER A 7 -7.53 -1.74 -3.34
CA SER A 7 -8.99 -1.68 -3.24
C SER A 7 -9.52 -0.26 -3.09
N ASN A 8 -8.78 0.62 -2.39
CA ASN A 8 -9.15 2.03 -2.26
C ASN A 8 -7.94 2.89 -1.87
N LEU A 9 -7.10 3.22 -2.85
CA LEU A 9 -5.88 4.01 -2.64
C LEU A 9 -6.19 5.45 -2.17
N ASP A 10 -7.26 6.04 -2.69
CA ASP A 10 -7.70 7.41 -2.35
C ASP A 10 -8.05 7.56 -0.86
N LEU A 11 -8.77 6.57 -0.31
CA LEU A 11 -9.07 6.54 1.11
C LEU A 11 -7.79 6.40 1.95
N GLY A 12 -6.87 5.52 1.52
CA GLY A 12 -5.59 5.31 2.19
C GLY A 12 -4.75 6.60 2.25
N LEU A 13 -4.72 7.37 1.15
CA LEU A 13 -4.05 8.65 1.06
C LEU A 13 -4.68 9.70 1.99
N LYS A 14 -6.01 9.82 1.99
CA LYS A 14 -6.73 10.74 2.89
C LYS A 14 -6.48 10.45 4.36
N ILE A 15 -6.41 9.17 4.74
CA ILE A 15 -6.07 8.75 6.10
C ILE A 15 -4.61 9.15 6.41
N ALA A 16 -3.67 8.89 5.50
CA ALA A 16 -2.27 9.30 5.65
C ALA A 16 -2.14 10.82 5.83
N GLU A 17 -2.80 11.63 4.99
CA GLU A 17 -2.83 13.09 5.10
C GLU A 17 -3.42 13.55 6.44
N HIS A 18 -4.52 12.94 6.89
CA HIS A 18 -5.13 13.31 8.17
C HIS A 18 -4.24 12.99 9.37
N LEU A 19 -3.47 11.91 9.30
CA LEU A 19 -2.49 11.51 10.31
C LEU A 19 -1.14 12.25 10.17
N GLY A 20 -0.94 13.03 9.10
CA GLY A 20 0.32 13.71 8.82
C GLY A 20 1.48 12.77 8.50
N ILE A 21 1.20 11.57 7.99
CA ILE A 21 2.19 10.55 7.64
C ILE A 21 2.14 10.25 6.14
N VAL A 22 3.26 9.78 5.60
CA VAL A 22 3.34 9.33 4.21
C VAL A 22 2.88 7.87 4.12
N LEU A 23 2.12 7.56 3.07
CA LEU A 23 1.76 6.18 2.75
C LEU A 23 3.02 5.40 2.34
N GLY A 24 3.24 4.24 2.94
CA GLY A 24 4.43 3.44 2.68
C GLY A 24 4.48 2.85 1.27
N ASP A 25 5.70 2.62 0.77
CA ASP A 25 5.95 2.16 -0.59
C ASP A 25 5.72 0.64 -0.69
N LEU A 26 4.77 0.29 -1.56
CA LEU A 26 4.20 -1.04 -1.71
C LEU A 26 4.10 -1.38 -3.19
N GLU A 27 4.73 -2.48 -3.58
CA GLU A 27 4.54 -3.05 -4.90
C GLU A 27 3.44 -4.10 -4.86
N LEU A 28 2.32 -3.77 -5.52
CA LEU A 28 1.19 -4.67 -5.73
C LEU A 28 1.16 -5.10 -7.18
N LYS A 29 1.19 -6.41 -7.41
CA LYS A 29 1.02 -6.99 -8.74
C LYS A 29 -0.01 -8.09 -8.69
N THR A 30 -0.70 -8.31 -9.81
CA THR A 30 -1.55 -9.49 -9.98
C THR A 30 -1.00 -10.28 -11.14
N PHE A 31 -0.71 -11.54 -10.88
CA PHE A 31 -0.25 -12.46 -11.89
C PHE A 31 -1.44 -12.93 -12.76
N SER A 32 -1.12 -13.44 -13.95
CA SER A 32 -2.12 -13.91 -14.91
C SER A 32 -2.99 -15.07 -14.38
N ASN A 33 -2.51 -15.76 -13.34
CA ASN A 33 -3.24 -16.81 -12.62
C ASN A 33 -4.12 -16.28 -11.47
N GLN A 34 -4.33 -14.96 -11.38
CA GLN A 34 -5.09 -14.27 -10.32
C GLN A 34 -4.43 -14.26 -8.94
N GLU A 35 -3.20 -14.77 -8.80
CA GLU A 35 -2.45 -14.63 -7.56
C GLU A 35 -2.01 -13.17 -7.33
N ILE A 36 -1.99 -12.77 -6.06
CA ILE A 36 -1.60 -11.43 -5.64
C ILE A 36 -0.15 -11.46 -5.17
N TYR A 37 0.68 -10.63 -5.79
CA TYR A 37 2.04 -10.33 -5.36
C TYR A 37 2.04 -9.04 -4.54
N VAL A 38 2.68 -9.09 -3.37
CA VAL A 38 2.86 -7.94 -2.49
C VAL A 38 4.31 -7.88 -2.06
N ARG A 39 4.97 -6.74 -2.25
CA ARG A 39 6.34 -6.48 -1.77
C ARG A 39 6.43 -5.11 -1.11
N TYR A 40 6.82 -5.10 0.16
CA TYR A 40 7.16 -3.87 0.88
C TYR A 40 8.55 -3.40 0.46
N LYS A 41 8.68 -2.13 0.06
CA LYS A 41 9.96 -1.54 -0.36
C LYS A 41 10.70 -0.84 0.78
N GLU A 42 10.20 -1.01 2.00
CA GLU A 42 10.70 -0.34 3.19
C GLU A 42 11.02 -1.37 4.28
N ASN A 43 11.88 -0.99 5.22
CA ASN A 43 12.12 -1.81 6.41
C ASN A 43 10.92 -1.70 7.36
N ILE A 44 10.30 -2.84 7.66
CA ILE A 44 9.10 -2.95 8.51
C ILE A 44 9.37 -3.65 9.84
N ARG A 45 10.65 -3.92 10.17
CA ARG A 45 11.07 -4.59 11.40
C ARG A 45 10.91 -3.69 12.63
#